data_AF-A0A7M3XND3-F1
#
_entry.id   AF-A0A7M3XND3-F1
#
_cell.length_a   1.000
_cell.length_b   1.000
_cell.length_c   1.000
_cell.angle_alpha   90.00
_cell.angle_beta   90.00
_cell.angle_gamma   90.00
#
_symmetry.space_group_name_H-M   'P 1'
#
loop_
_entity.id
_entity.type
_entity.pdbx_description
1 polymer ?
#
loop_
_entity_poly.entity_id
_entity_poly.type
_entity_poly.pdbx_seq_one_letter_code
_entity_poly.pdbx_strand_id
1 'polypeptide(L)'
;MDFASYSLALLVGFVVTRYVTETTKIHLRFKGLWIHHWILAAVAMIALWYLEIDKPYLWGALTGVALEGLPRKNWSIRQRK
;
A
#
# COMPACT_ATOMS: atom_id res chain seq x y z
N MET A 1 -7.82 -22.70 2.29
CA MET A 1 -8.06 -21.96 1.01
C MET A 1 -7.33 -20.63 1.06
N ASP A 2 -6.06 -20.66 1.46
CA ASP A 2 -5.34 -19.44 1.87
C ASP A 2 -4.97 -18.59 0.67
N PHE A 3 -4.61 -19.23 -0.45
CA PHE A 3 -4.37 -18.55 -1.72
C PHE A 3 -5.61 -17.78 -2.20
N ALA A 4 -6.82 -18.33 -2.03
CA ALA A 4 -8.05 -17.67 -2.49
C ALA A 4 -8.32 -16.41 -1.67
N SER A 5 -8.15 -16.50 -0.34
CA SER A 5 -8.29 -15.34 0.55
C SER A 5 -7.24 -14.27 0.30
N TYR A 6 -5.99 -14.66 0.02
CA TYR A 6 -4.92 -13.76 -0.37
C TYR A 6 -5.25 -13.05 -1.70
N SER A 7 -5.64 -13.80 -2.73
CA SER A 7 -5.92 -13.26 -4.06
C SER A 7 -7.10 -12.30 -4.07
N LEU A 8 -8.20 -12.64 -3.37
CA LEU A 8 -9.36 -11.75 -3.25
C LEU A 8 -8.99 -10.49 -2.47
N ALA A 9 -8.27 -10.62 -1.35
CA ALA A 9 -7.85 -9.48 -0.57
C ALA A 9 -6.88 -8.57 -1.35
N LEU A 10 -6.00 -9.14 -2.18
CA LEU A 10 -5.11 -8.38 -3.06
C LEU A 10 -5.90 -7.56 -4.07
N LEU A 11 -6.87 -8.18 -4.74
CA LEU A 11 -7.71 -7.49 -5.71
C LEU A 11 -8.50 -6.35 -5.04
N VAL A 12 -9.13 -6.64 -3.90
CA VAL A 12 -9.87 -5.63 -3.12
C VAL A 12 -8.95 -4.51 -2.65
N GLY A 13 -7.80 -4.83 -2.07
CA GLY A 13 -6.81 -3.87 -1.58
C GLY A 13 -6.32 -2.95 -2.69
N PHE A 14 -6.03 -3.50 -3.87
CA PHE A 14 -5.62 -2.72 -5.04
C PHE A 14 -6.74 -1.79 -5.53
N VAL A 15 -7.96 -2.32 -5.75
CA VAL A 15 -9.09 -1.55 -6.28
C VAL A 15 -9.50 -0.43 -5.32
N VAL A 16 -9.59 -0.73 -4.02
CA VAL A 16 -9.94 0.25 -2.99
C VAL A 16 -8.87 1.34 -2.90
N THR A 17 -7.59 0.95 -2.87
CA THR A 17 -6.49 1.92 -2.83
C THR A 17 -6.53 2.83 -4.05
N ARG A 18 -6.72 2.26 -5.25
CA ARG A 18 -6.83 3.04 -6.48
C ARG A 18 -8.02 3.99 -6.47
N TYR A 19 -9.19 3.51 -6.05
CA TYR A 19 -10.37 4.33 -5.93
C TYR A 19 -10.14 5.50 -4.97
N VAL A 20 -9.53 5.25 -3.81
CA VAL A 20 -9.21 6.29 -2.82
C VAL A 20 -8.17 7.26 -3.38
N THR A 21 -7.07 6.78 -3.99
CA THR A 21 -6.00 7.65 -4.49
C THR A 21 -6.38 8.46 -5.73
N GLU A 22 -7.37 8.02 -6.50
CA GLU A 22 -7.92 8.79 -7.63
C GLU A 22 -9.03 9.75 -7.18
N THR A 23 -9.89 9.34 -6.24
CA THR A 23 -11.03 10.16 -5.76
C THR A 23 -10.59 11.23 -4.78
N THR A 24 -9.56 10.95 -3.98
CA THR A 24 -9.08 11.86 -2.95
C THR A 24 -7.76 12.49 -3.36
N LYS A 25 -7.67 13.83 -3.30
CA LYS A 25 -6.40 14.57 -3.44
C LYS A 25 -5.57 14.50 -2.16
N ILE A 26 -5.53 13.33 -1.50
CA ILE A 26 -4.80 13.15 -0.25
C ILE A 26 -3.32 13.05 -0.59
N HIS A 27 -2.61 14.16 -0.43
CA HIS A 27 -1.15 14.17 -0.37
C HIS A 27 -0.75 14.13 1.10
N LEU A 28 -0.35 12.96 1.60
CA LEU A 28 0.30 12.82 2.90
C LEU A 28 1.67 13.55 2.86
N ARG A 29 1.65 14.82 3.23
CA ARG A 29 2.83 15.69 3.31
C ARG A 29 3.30 15.74 4.75
N PHE A 30 4.34 14.98 5.08
CA PHE A 30 4.99 15.08 6.38
C PHE A 30 6.28 15.89 6.23
N LYS A 31 6.33 17.11 6.76
CA LYS A 31 7.52 18.01 6.69
C LYS A 31 8.17 18.14 5.29
N GLY A 32 7.37 18.13 4.22
CA GLY A 32 7.86 18.22 2.84
C GLY A 32 8.27 16.90 2.19
N LEU A 33 8.15 15.76 2.89
CA LEU A 33 8.26 14.43 2.30
C LEU A 33 6.90 13.97 1.77
N TRP A 34 6.88 13.48 0.54
CA TRP A 34 5.75 12.74 -0.04
C TRP A 34 5.87 11.28 0.35
N ILE A 35 5.15 10.89 1.41
CA ILE A 35 5.10 9.49 1.81
C ILE A 35 4.08 8.80 0.91
N HIS A 36 4.59 7.95 0.02
CA HIS A 36 3.75 7.13 -0.82
C HIS A 36 3.13 6.01 0.01
N HIS A 37 1.86 5.70 -0.23
CA HIS A 37 1.15 4.64 0.50
C HIS A 37 1.77 3.25 0.30
N TRP A 38 2.54 3.01 -0.76
CA TRP A 38 3.31 1.77 -0.90
C TRP A 38 4.39 1.63 0.18
N ILE A 39 4.99 2.75 0.63
CA ILE A 39 5.96 2.75 1.73
C ILE A 39 5.26 2.42 3.04
N LEU A 40 4.07 2.99 3.27
CA LEU A 40 3.25 2.68 4.45
C LEU A 40 2.83 1.21 4.46
N ALA A 41 2.43 0.67 3.31
CA ALA A 41 2.10 -0.74 3.17
C ALA A 41 3.31 -1.63 3.46
N ALA A 42 4.49 -1.29 2.94
CA ALA A 42 5.72 -2.04 3.22
C ALA A 42 6.09 -2.01 4.72
N VAL A 43 5.99 -0.86 5.38
CA VAL A 43 6.23 -0.75 6.83
C VAL A 43 5.20 -1.58 7.62
N ALA A 44 3.93 -1.55 7.23
CA ALA A 44 2.90 -2.38 7.85
C ALA A 44 3.18 -3.88 7.67
N MET A 45 3.63 -4.31 6.48
CA MET A 45 4.02 -5.69 6.23
C MET A 45 5.22 -6.12 7.08
N ILE A 46 6.22 -5.24 7.27
CA ILE A 46 7.35 -5.50 8.18
C ILE A 46 6.85 -5.66 9.62
N ALA A 47 5.90 -4.84 10.06
CA ALA A 47 5.30 -4.97 11.39
C ALA A 47 4.51 -6.28 11.55
N LEU A 48 3.73 -6.70 10.54
CA LEU A 48 3.05 -8.00 10.56
C LEU A 48 4.05 -9.15 10.64
N TRP A 49 5.15 -9.06 9.89
CA TRP A 49 6.22 -10.04 9.92
C TRP A 49 6.89 -10.13 11.31
N TYR A 50 7.22 -8.99 11.92
CA TYR A 50 7.79 -8.94 13.26
C TYR A 50 6.85 -9.51 14.34
N LEU A 51 5.54 -9.38 14.14
CA LEU A 51 4.52 -9.91 15.04
C LEU A 51 4.06 -11.34 14.71
N GLU A 52 4.69 -11.99 13.72
CA GLU A 52 4.35 -13.35 13.27
C GLU A 52 2.86 -13.51 12.86
N ILE A 53 2.30 -12.48 12.21
CA ILE A 53 0.91 -12.49 11.77
C ILE A 53 0.81 -13.06 10.36
N ASP A 54 0.42 -14.33 10.25
CA ASP A 54 0.35 -15.07 8.97
C ASP A 54 -1.03 -15.05 8.29
N LYS A 55 -1.86 -14.04 8.55
CA LYS A 55 -3.23 -13.97 7.99
C LYS A 55 -3.20 -13.62 6.50
N PRO A 56 -3.57 -14.54 5.57
CA PRO A 56 -3.34 -14.34 4.13
C PRO A 56 -4.11 -13.15 3.55
N TYR A 57 -5.29 -12.84 4.09
CA TYR A 57 -6.06 -11.67 3.67
C TYR A 57 -5.38 -10.34 4.05
N LEU A 58 -4.65 -10.27 5.17
CA LEU A 58 -3.90 -9.06 5.53
C LEU A 58 -2.72 -8.86 4.58
N TRP A 59 -1.97 -9.93 4.32
CA TRP A 59 -0.87 -9.93 3.36
C TRP A 59 -1.36 -9.59 1.95
N GLY A 60 -2.46 -10.19 1.49
CA GLY A 60 -3.07 -9.88 0.20
C GLY A 60 -3.45 -8.42 0.08
N ALA A 61 -4.21 -7.90 1.06
CA ALA A 61 -4.66 -6.51 1.06
C ALA A 61 -3.48 -5.51 1.04
N LEU A 62 -2.46 -5.72 1.88
CA LEU A 62 -1.28 -4.85 1.93
C LEU A 62 -0.45 -4.93 0.64
N THR A 63 -0.30 -6.12 0.06
CA THR A 63 0.33 -6.28 -1.26
C THR A 63 -0.45 -5.52 -2.33
N GLY A 64 -1.78 -5.59 -2.33
CA GLY A 64 -2.63 -4.81 -3.25
C GLY A 64 -2.42 -3.30 -3.12
N VAL A 65 -2.35 -2.79 -1.89
CA VAL A 65 -2.05 -1.38 -1.60
C VAL A 65 -0.65 -0.99 -2.12
N ALA A 66 0.36 -1.82 -1.86
CA ALA A 66 1.72 -1.58 -2.32
C ALA A 66 1.82 -1.55 -3.85
N LEU A 67 1.17 -2.50 -4.53
CA LEU A 67 1.15 -2.61 -5.99
C LEU A 67 0.46 -1.42 -6.68
N GLU A 68 -0.48 -0.73 -6.04
CA GLU A 68 -1.05 0.49 -6.63
C GLU A 68 -0.04 1.64 -6.63
N GLY A 69 0.81 1.72 -5.61
CA GLY A 69 1.78 2.82 -5.47
C GLY A 69 3.06 2.65 -6.27
N LEU A 70 3.51 1.42 -6.56
CA LEU A 70 4.75 1.13 -7.29
C LEU A 70 4.78 1.63 -8.76
N PRO A 71 3.70 1.53 -9.57
CA PRO A 71 3.67 1.98 -10.96
C PRO A 71 3.74 3.50 -11.15
N ARG A 72 3.57 4.30 -10.09
CA ARG A 72 3.49 5.77 -10.20
C ARG A 72 4.87 6.34 -10.53
N LYS A 73 4.97 7.13 -11.61
CA LYS A 73 6.24 7.66 -12.18
C LYS A 73 7.09 8.52 -11.23
N ASN A 74 6.52 9.12 -10.19
CA ASN A 74 7.23 10.04 -9.29
C ASN A 74 7.60 9.38 -7.97
N TRP A 75 8.68 8.60 -7.97
CA TRP A 75 9.24 8.00 -6.74
C TRP A 75 9.99 9.02 -5.87
N SER A 76 10.07 10.29 -6.29
CA SER A 76 10.80 11.31 -5.56
C SER A 76 10.08 11.65 -4.25
N ILE A 77 10.65 11.17 -3.14
CA ILE A 77 10.17 11.44 -1.79
C ILE A 77 10.31 12.94 -1.44
N ARG A 78 11.21 13.65 -2.14
CA ARG A 78 11.47 15.09 -1.97
C ARG A 78 11.04 15.82 -3.23
N GLN A 79 10.13 16.79 -3.13
CA GLN A 79 9.95 17.76 -4.22
C GLN A 79 11.25 18.58 -4.34
N ARG A 80 12.00 18.40 -5.44
CA ARG A 80 12.96 19.42 -5.86
C ARG A 80 12.14 20.59 -6.40
N LYS A 81 12.22 21.73 -5.72
CA LYS A 81 11.95 23.03 -6.34
C LYS A 81 13.09 23.34 -7.30
#